data_AF-D8S5N1-F1
#
_entry.id   AF-D8S5N1-F1
#
_cell.length_a   1.000
_cell.length_b   1.000
_cell.length_c   1.000
_cell.angle_alpha   90.00
_cell.angle_beta   90.00
_cell.angle_gamma   90.00
#
_symmetry.space_group_name_H-M   'P 1'
#
loop_
_entity.id
_entity.type
_entity.pdbx_description
1 polymer ?
#
loop_
_entity_poly.entity_id
_entity_poly.type
_entity_poly.pdbx_seq_one_letter_code
_entity_poly.pdbx_strand_id
1 'polypeptide(L)'
;EEERLERFSRWSQEHGIQFRGCAIKRGSDAEGFGLYTQNDSARGDFLSFCAPLSTDFADVLVVTPLDLALTPVTIVKDPVLGNVYREMLGNEIDDRLLVMIFLIIERARGRASFWAPYLEMLPSGFGTPLWFEDEELMELDGTTLFEATKAQVFFPSTFVSTCMSLYLFRPDDRELEFQEFLWANCIFWTRALNIPCPASFVTSSSPEVAKDDGNRLVIYVLPHPFISCSAKDVSTIWIEGLVPGIDFCNHTRRASGLWEIDGSDGSTSGVPHSMYLIADVVFPPGSEVLINYGDKGNEELLFLYGFVEEDNSNDYVMVHFPKMFLDEDNTMDFKLQLLRELDLSLQWLLPSSLLASGFLRKNPDDKATRTHPGFSWSGHRKAPSYLDCLVFPEDMVLSLRVLSMPETALHGVANLLEQISHVPSKDDIQAAVWEVCGDAEALTLLVTILSAKMADLVRGTGPESRDEELLERDRRCKEQGTVDDTGFLSQNHRACVIYRKSQKRLVSSFLQEAKLALEACLA
;
A
#
# COMPACT_ATOMS: atom_id res chain seq x y z
N GLU A 1 -18.29 23.83 -9.29
CA GLU A 1 -18.14 22.69 -8.36
C GLU A 1 -19.45 22.35 -7.66
N GLU A 2 -20.14 23.33 -7.07
CA GLU A 2 -21.48 23.13 -6.47
C GLU A 2 -22.46 22.43 -7.42
N GLU A 3 -22.53 22.84 -8.69
CA GLU A 3 -23.39 22.17 -9.70
C GLU A 3 -23.04 20.69 -9.92
N ARG A 4 -21.76 20.30 -9.79
CA ARG A 4 -21.34 18.89 -9.91
C ARG A 4 -21.79 18.11 -8.67
N LEU A 5 -21.59 18.70 -7.49
CA LEU A 5 -22.01 18.12 -6.21
C LEU A 5 -23.53 17.94 -6.14
N GLU A 6 -24.31 18.91 -6.62
CA GLU A 6 -25.78 18.80 -6.70
C GLU A 6 -26.21 17.67 -7.65
N ARG A 7 -25.56 17.54 -8.82
CA ARG A 7 -25.83 16.45 -9.75
C ARG A 7 -25.49 15.09 -9.15
N PHE A 8 -24.34 14.97 -8.49
CA PHE A 8 -23.96 13.74 -7.80
C PHE A 8 -24.92 13.40 -6.66
N SER A 9 -25.34 14.38 -5.87
CA SER A 9 -26.27 14.19 -4.75
C SER A 9 -27.64 13.71 -5.24
N ARG A 10 -28.16 14.30 -6.33
CA ARG A 10 -29.43 13.87 -6.94
C ARG A 10 -29.34 12.46 -7.49
N TRP A 11 -28.29 12.18 -8.27
CA TRP A 11 -28.04 10.85 -8.82
C TRP A 11 -27.89 9.79 -7.72
N SER A 12 -27.18 10.12 -6.64
CA SER A 12 -26.99 9.24 -5.48
C SER A 12 -28.34 8.87 -4.85
N GLN A 13 -29.20 9.86 -4.59
CA GLN A 13 -30.53 9.63 -4.02
C GLN A 13 -31.43 8.80 -4.94
N GLU A 14 -31.41 9.07 -6.25
CA GLU A 14 -32.22 8.34 -7.25
C GLU A 14 -31.85 6.85 -7.34
N HIS A 15 -30.59 6.50 -7.08
CA HIS A 15 -30.07 5.13 -7.21
C HIS A 15 -29.87 4.42 -5.87
N GLY A 16 -30.27 5.03 -4.76
CA GLY A 16 -30.32 4.38 -3.45
C GLY A 16 -29.08 4.55 -2.58
N ILE A 17 -28.15 5.44 -2.94
CA ILE A 17 -27.09 5.88 -2.01
C ILE A 17 -27.70 6.86 -1.01
N GLN A 18 -27.51 6.59 0.28
CA GLN A 18 -28.11 7.37 1.36
C GLN A 18 -27.03 8.06 2.16
N PHE A 19 -27.17 9.37 2.36
CA PHE A 19 -26.38 10.16 3.31
C PHE A 19 -27.29 10.54 4.49
N ARG A 20 -26.93 10.10 5.69
CA ARG A 20 -27.72 10.18 6.93
C ARG A 20 -27.01 11.05 7.93
N GLY A 21 -27.48 12.29 8.09
CA GLY A 21 -26.85 13.26 8.99
C GLY A 21 -25.44 13.70 8.56
N CYS A 22 -25.06 13.43 7.31
CA CYS A 22 -23.79 13.83 6.71
C CYS A 22 -23.97 14.35 5.28
N ALA A 23 -22.96 15.03 4.75
CA ALA A 23 -22.89 15.44 3.35
C ALA A 23 -21.44 15.58 2.89
N ILE A 24 -21.22 15.38 1.60
CA ILE A 24 -19.94 15.69 0.97
C ILE A 24 -19.82 17.21 0.85
N LYS A 25 -18.67 17.75 1.26
CA LYS A 25 -18.35 19.18 1.16
C LYS A 25 -16.92 19.35 0.70
N ARG A 26 -16.62 20.52 0.13
CA ARG A 26 -15.24 20.92 -0.13
C ARG A 26 -14.59 21.34 1.19
N GLY A 27 -13.52 20.65 1.56
CA GLY A 27 -12.64 20.97 2.68
C GLY A 27 -11.60 22.03 2.29
N SER A 28 -10.37 21.87 2.77
CA SER A 28 -9.26 22.72 2.34
C SER A 28 -8.84 22.44 0.89
N ASP A 29 -8.11 23.36 0.26
CA ASP A 29 -7.56 23.13 -1.09
C ASP A 29 -6.61 21.92 -1.14
N ALA A 30 -5.99 21.54 -0.01
CA ALA A 30 -5.11 20.39 0.10
C ALA A 30 -5.84 19.04 0.20
N GLU A 31 -7.04 19.03 0.81
CA GLU A 31 -7.82 17.80 1.10
C GLU A 31 -8.94 17.57 0.07
N GLY A 32 -9.35 18.59 -0.67
CA GLY A 32 -10.37 18.47 -1.70
C GLY A 32 -11.77 18.25 -1.11
N PHE A 33 -12.50 17.25 -1.60
CA PHE A 33 -13.82 16.90 -1.07
C PHE A 33 -13.70 15.88 0.06
N GLY A 34 -14.42 16.13 1.15
CA GLY A 34 -14.53 15.24 2.31
C GLY A 34 -15.98 14.98 2.70
N LEU A 35 -16.20 13.97 3.54
CA LEU A 35 -17.50 13.67 4.14
C LEU A 35 -17.63 14.36 5.50
N TYR A 36 -18.65 15.19 5.71
CA TYR A 36 -18.83 15.96 6.94
C TYR A 36 -20.18 15.66 7.60
N THR A 37 -20.20 15.59 8.93
CA THR A 37 -21.45 15.57 9.69
C THR A 37 -22.19 16.90 9.51
N GLN A 38 -23.53 16.86 9.54
CA GLN A 38 -24.35 18.07 9.41
C GLN A 38 -24.59 18.74 10.77
N ASN A 39 -24.59 20.07 10.78
CA ASN A 39 -25.04 20.88 11.92
C ASN A 39 -26.54 20.78 12.01
N ASP A 40 -27.06 19.99 12.95
CA ASP A 40 -28.49 20.05 13.21
C ASP A 40 -28.77 20.90 14.46
N SER A 41 -29.07 22.17 14.22
CA SER A 41 -29.90 23.00 15.11
C SER A 41 -31.29 22.38 15.33
N ALA A 42 -31.68 21.34 14.56
CA ALA A 42 -32.86 20.52 14.78
C ALA A 42 -32.63 19.30 15.68
N ARG A 43 -31.37 18.97 16.06
CA ARG A 43 -31.03 18.00 17.13
C ARG A 43 -30.95 18.65 18.52
N GLY A 44 -31.45 19.87 18.66
CA GLY A 44 -31.52 20.60 19.93
C GLY A 44 -32.36 19.93 21.03
N ASP A 45 -33.20 18.94 20.69
CA ASP A 45 -34.05 18.24 21.66
C ASP A 45 -33.74 16.73 21.81
N PHE A 46 -32.75 16.17 21.10
CA PHE A 46 -32.44 14.73 21.19
C PHE A 46 -31.15 14.40 21.95
N LEU A 47 -30.30 15.39 22.25
CA LEU A 47 -29.06 15.21 23.04
C LEU A 47 -29.21 15.54 24.53
N SER A 48 -30.42 15.87 25.02
CA SER A 48 -30.66 16.17 26.44
C SER A 48 -31.07 14.97 27.31
N PHE A 49 -31.17 13.76 26.74
CA PHE A 49 -31.36 12.56 27.55
C PHE A 49 -30.37 11.48 27.10
N CYS A 50 -29.16 11.56 27.65
CA CYS A 50 -28.34 10.38 27.87
C CYS A 50 -29.09 9.44 28.83
N ALA A 51 -29.99 8.64 28.29
CA ALA A 51 -30.27 7.31 28.81
C ALA A 51 -29.27 6.35 28.15
N PRO A 52 -28.76 5.34 28.88
CA PRO A 52 -27.75 4.43 28.36
C PRO A 52 -28.34 3.60 27.21
N LEU A 53 -27.64 3.59 26.07
CA LEU A 53 -27.64 2.54 25.04
C LEU A 53 -29.03 1.97 24.67
N SER A 54 -29.71 2.60 23.71
CA SER A 54 -30.48 1.81 22.75
C SER A 54 -29.51 1.27 21.70
N THR A 55 -29.33 -0.04 21.72
CA THR A 55 -28.43 -0.86 20.90
C THR A 55 -28.81 -0.97 19.42
N ASP A 56 -29.74 -0.17 18.90
CA ASP A 56 -30.43 -0.58 17.67
C ASP A 56 -29.76 -0.14 16.36
N PHE A 57 -28.98 0.94 16.30
CA PHE A 57 -28.09 1.20 15.16
C PHE A 57 -26.95 2.11 15.63
N ALA A 58 -25.70 1.68 15.53
CA ALA A 58 -24.60 2.65 15.47
C ALA A 58 -24.95 3.65 14.35
N ASP A 59 -24.77 4.96 14.56
CA ASP A 59 -25.24 6.00 13.63
C ASP A 59 -24.69 5.75 12.21
N VAL A 60 -25.44 5.03 11.38
CA VAL A 60 -25.10 4.75 9.98
C VAL A 60 -25.15 6.08 9.25
N LEU A 61 -24.02 6.49 8.68
CA LEU A 61 -23.82 7.77 8.00
C LEU A 61 -24.03 7.65 6.50
N VAL A 62 -23.41 6.65 5.86
CA VAL A 62 -23.52 6.44 4.41
C VAL A 62 -23.96 5.01 4.16
N VAL A 63 -24.87 4.82 3.20
CA VAL A 63 -25.24 3.48 2.71
C VAL A 63 -25.13 3.49 1.19
N THR A 64 -24.33 2.59 0.64
CA THR A 64 -24.12 2.42 -0.80
C THR A 64 -24.48 0.98 -1.19
N PRO A 65 -25.49 0.76 -2.05
CA PRO A 65 -25.78 -0.56 -2.61
C PRO A 65 -24.54 -1.15 -3.30
N LEU A 66 -24.25 -2.43 -3.11
CA LEU A 66 -23.08 -3.09 -3.70
C LEU A 66 -23.12 -3.13 -5.22
N ASP A 67 -24.31 -3.13 -5.83
CA ASP A 67 -24.44 -3.01 -7.29
C ASP A 67 -23.97 -1.65 -7.84
N LEU A 68 -23.80 -0.63 -6.97
CA LEU A 68 -23.22 0.66 -7.32
C LEU A 68 -21.72 0.77 -7.00
N ALA A 69 -21.10 -0.23 -6.38
CA ALA A 69 -19.65 -0.27 -6.25
C ALA A 69 -19.02 -0.59 -7.62
N LEU A 70 -17.94 0.10 -8.00
CA LEU A 70 -17.18 -0.19 -9.20
C LEU A 70 -16.14 -1.27 -8.90
N THR A 71 -16.52 -2.51 -9.16
CA THR A 71 -15.72 -3.72 -8.90
C THR A 71 -15.70 -4.60 -10.15
N PRO A 72 -14.76 -5.55 -10.29
CA PRO A 72 -14.81 -6.54 -11.36
C PRO A 72 -16.18 -7.24 -11.46
N VAL A 73 -16.79 -7.56 -10.31
CA VAL A 73 -18.07 -8.26 -10.21
C VAL A 73 -19.25 -7.46 -10.75
N THR A 74 -19.26 -6.14 -10.55
CA THR A 74 -20.33 -5.26 -11.05
C THR A 74 -20.07 -4.82 -12.48
N ILE A 75 -18.81 -4.56 -12.85
CA ILE A 75 -18.40 -4.12 -14.19
C ILE A 75 -18.74 -5.16 -15.26
N VAL A 76 -18.51 -6.45 -14.98
CA VAL A 76 -18.86 -7.51 -15.94
C VAL A 76 -20.37 -7.63 -16.18
N LYS A 77 -21.21 -7.02 -15.34
CA LYS A 77 -22.67 -6.98 -15.57
C LYS A 77 -23.08 -5.89 -16.58
N ASP A 78 -22.13 -5.09 -17.10
CA ASP A 78 -22.44 -4.08 -18.10
C ASP A 78 -23.23 -4.71 -19.26
N PRO A 79 -24.40 -4.13 -19.63
CA PRO A 79 -25.30 -4.76 -20.60
C PRO A 79 -24.73 -4.80 -22.02
N VAL A 80 -23.72 -3.99 -22.33
CA VAL A 80 -23.12 -3.88 -23.66
C VAL A 80 -21.75 -4.55 -23.72
N LEU A 81 -20.89 -4.27 -22.75
CA LEU A 81 -19.49 -4.68 -22.72
C LEU A 81 -19.21 -5.83 -21.74
N GLY A 82 -20.20 -6.26 -20.95
CA GLY A 82 -20.01 -7.26 -19.90
C GLY A 82 -19.42 -8.60 -20.37
N ASN A 83 -19.81 -9.08 -21.57
CA ASN A 83 -19.21 -10.27 -22.17
C ASN A 83 -17.74 -10.05 -22.55
N VAL A 84 -17.42 -8.89 -23.12
CA VAL A 84 -16.06 -8.55 -23.52
C VAL A 84 -15.15 -8.46 -22.29
N TYR A 85 -15.63 -7.82 -21.22
CA TYR A 85 -14.90 -7.77 -19.95
C TYR A 85 -14.65 -9.17 -19.37
N ARG A 86 -15.63 -10.07 -19.42
CA ARG A 86 -15.46 -11.47 -18.96
C ARG A 86 -14.42 -12.24 -19.75
N GLU A 87 -14.38 -12.07 -21.08
CA GLU A 87 -13.44 -12.78 -21.94
C GLU A 87 -11.99 -12.34 -21.70
N MET A 88 -11.79 -11.07 -21.37
CA MET A 88 -10.46 -10.51 -21.12
C MET A 88 -9.95 -10.81 -19.71
N LEU A 89 -10.84 -10.84 -18.72
CA LEU A 89 -10.49 -11.04 -17.32
C LEU A 89 -9.85 -12.42 -17.10
N GLY A 90 -8.65 -12.43 -16.49
CA GLY A 90 -7.88 -13.65 -16.22
C GLY A 90 -7.09 -14.21 -17.41
N ASN A 91 -7.29 -13.67 -18.62
CA ASN A 91 -6.49 -13.98 -19.80
C ASN A 91 -5.48 -12.87 -20.08
N GLU A 92 -5.99 -11.66 -20.37
CA GLU A 92 -5.20 -10.52 -20.81
C GLU A 92 -5.05 -9.45 -19.72
N ILE A 93 -6.04 -9.36 -18.82
CA ILE A 93 -6.12 -8.32 -17.79
C ILE A 93 -6.46 -8.91 -16.43
N ASP A 94 -5.96 -8.27 -15.37
CA ASP A 94 -6.34 -8.54 -13.99
C ASP A 94 -7.53 -7.67 -13.54
N ASP A 95 -8.03 -7.95 -12.34
CA ASP A 95 -9.17 -7.28 -11.70
C ASP A 95 -9.01 -5.76 -11.60
N ARG A 96 -7.83 -5.28 -11.21
CA ARG A 96 -7.55 -3.86 -11.01
C ARG A 96 -7.54 -3.14 -12.35
N LEU A 97 -6.93 -3.78 -13.33
CA LEU A 97 -6.82 -3.29 -14.69
C LEU A 97 -8.19 -3.13 -15.34
N LEU A 98 -9.10 -4.09 -15.08
CA LEU A 98 -10.48 -4.01 -15.55
C LEU A 98 -11.20 -2.78 -14.98
N VAL A 99 -11.04 -2.48 -13.68
CA VAL A 99 -11.62 -1.28 -13.06
C VAL A 99 -11.07 -0.01 -13.71
N MET A 100 -9.74 0.06 -13.93
CA MET A 100 -9.11 1.21 -14.61
C MET A 100 -9.64 1.40 -16.04
N ILE A 101 -9.74 0.32 -16.81
CA ILE A 101 -10.31 0.32 -18.17
C ILE A 101 -11.75 0.83 -18.15
N PHE A 102 -12.57 0.34 -17.20
CA PHE A 102 -13.95 0.77 -17.06
C PHE A 102 -14.06 2.27 -16.76
N LEU A 103 -13.21 2.80 -15.87
CA LEU A 103 -13.17 4.24 -15.56
C LEU A 103 -12.84 5.09 -16.79
N ILE A 104 -11.84 4.67 -17.58
CA ILE A 104 -11.45 5.34 -18.83
C ILE A 104 -12.63 5.36 -19.81
N ILE A 105 -13.25 4.21 -20.02
CA ILE A 105 -14.41 4.02 -20.89
C ILE A 105 -15.54 4.94 -20.43
N GLU A 106 -16.00 4.84 -19.19
CA GLU A 106 -17.13 5.63 -18.71
C GLU A 106 -16.84 7.14 -18.75
N ARG A 107 -15.61 7.57 -18.42
CA ARG A 107 -15.21 8.97 -18.54
C ARG A 107 -15.28 9.46 -19.99
N ALA A 108 -14.82 8.64 -20.94
CA ALA A 108 -14.88 8.97 -22.36
C ALA A 108 -16.32 9.04 -22.91
N ARG A 109 -17.32 8.41 -22.26
CA ARG A 109 -18.74 8.58 -22.63
C ARG A 109 -19.28 9.97 -22.23
N GLY A 110 -18.56 10.71 -21.39
CA GLY A 110 -18.97 12.01 -20.89
C GLY A 110 -20.36 11.94 -20.25
N ARG A 111 -21.23 12.91 -20.55
CA ARG A 111 -22.59 12.98 -20.00
C ARG A 111 -23.54 11.87 -20.45
N ALA A 112 -23.14 11.03 -21.42
CA ALA A 112 -23.91 9.85 -21.79
C ALA A 112 -23.65 8.66 -20.85
N SER A 113 -22.59 8.72 -20.02
CA SER A 113 -22.32 7.71 -19.00
C SER A 113 -23.37 7.77 -17.89
N PHE A 114 -23.82 6.59 -17.46
CA PHE A 114 -24.56 6.43 -16.21
C PHE A 114 -23.79 6.96 -15.00
N TRP A 115 -22.46 6.78 -15.03
CA TRP A 115 -21.54 7.16 -13.96
C TRP A 115 -21.05 8.61 -14.05
N ALA A 116 -21.50 9.38 -15.05
CA ALA A 116 -21.04 10.76 -15.24
C ALA A 116 -21.15 11.62 -13.96
N PRO A 117 -22.25 11.59 -13.17
CA PRO A 117 -22.33 12.38 -11.95
C PRO A 117 -21.27 12.03 -10.90
N TYR A 118 -20.87 10.76 -10.80
CA TYR A 118 -19.80 10.31 -9.90
C TYR A 118 -18.42 10.66 -10.46
N LEU A 119 -18.16 10.33 -11.74
CA LEU A 119 -16.86 10.57 -12.37
C LEU A 119 -16.49 12.06 -12.46
N GLU A 120 -17.48 12.95 -12.59
CA GLU A 120 -17.25 14.40 -12.58
C GLU A 120 -16.86 14.97 -11.20
N MET A 121 -17.11 14.22 -10.12
CA MET A 121 -16.66 14.56 -8.76
C MET A 121 -15.23 14.10 -8.47
N LEU A 122 -14.71 13.14 -9.25
CA LEU A 122 -13.37 12.61 -9.06
C LEU A 122 -12.30 13.66 -9.41
N PRO A 123 -11.13 13.63 -8.73
CA PRO A 123 -10.02 14.54 -9.04
C PRO A 123 -9.57 14.43 -10.49
N SER A 124 -9.07 15.54 -11.03
CA SER A 124 -8.52 15.59 -12.39
C SER A 124 -6.99 15.62 -12.44
N GLY A 125 -6.34 15.84 -11.30
CA GLY A 125 -4.88 15.78 -11.12
C GLY A 125 -4.56 15.31 -9.70
N PHE A 126 -3.30 14.92 -9.48
CA PHE A 126 -2.86 14.24 -8.26
C PHE A 126 -1.49 14.76 -7.81
N GLY A 127 -1.22 14.69 -6.51
CA GLY A 127 0.10 14.97 -5.93
C GLY A 127 1.06 13.76 -5.94
N THR A 128 0.73 12.71 -6.68
CA THR A 128 1.57 11.51 -6.79
C THR A 128 2.76 11.77 -7.71
N PRO A 129 3.94 11.18 -7.47
CA PRO A 129 5.12 11.35 -8.32
C PRO A 129 4.93 11.03 -9.81
N LEU A 130 3.94 10.20 -10.16
CA LEU A 130 3.58 9.90 -11.56
C LEU A 130 3.07 11.12 -12.35
N TRP A 131 2.69 12.19 -11.66
CA TRP A 131 2.20 13.45 -12.22
C TRP A 131 3.20 14.60 -12.08
N PHE A 132 4.40 14.33 -11.57
CA PHE A 132 5.43 15.34 -11.41
C PHE A 132 6.06 15.68 -12.74
N GLU A 133 6.35 16.96 -12.93
CA GLU A 133 7.28 17.40 -13.97
C GLU A 133 8.71 16.96 -13.60
N ASP A 134 9.61 16.96 -14.59
CA ASP A 134 10.99 16.50 -14.41
C ASP A 134 11.69 17.21 -13.24
N GLU A 135 11.49 18.52 -13.07
CA GLU A 135 12.06 19.29 -11.97
C GLU A 135 11.50 18.87 -10.59
N GLU A 136 10.20 18.60 -10.48
CA GLU A 136 9.58 18.12 -9.24
C GLU A 136 10.04 16.69 -8.91
N LEU A 137 10.20 15.84 -9.91
CA LEU A 137 10.70 14.48 -9.73
C LEU A 137 12.14 14.46 -9.24
N MET A 138 12.98 15.43 -9.64
CA MET A 138 14.35 15.57 -9.11
C MET A 138 14.39 15.83 -7.60
N GLU A 139 13.31 16.34 -6.99
CA GLU A 139 13.25 16.47 -5.52
C GLU A 139 13.24 15.11 -4.79
N LEU A 140 13.06 14.00 -5.53
CA LEU A 140 13.14 12.64 -5.02
C LEU A 140 14.46 11.93 -5.38
N ASP A 141 15.42 12.59 -6.04
CA ASP A 141 16.65 11.95 -6.51
C ASP A 141 17.42 11.22 -5.39
N GLY A 142 17.92 10.03 -5.71
CA GLY A 142 18.58 9.11 -4.77
C GLY A 142 17.65 8.31 -3.85
N THR A 143 16.33 8.55 -3.87
CA THR A 143 15.35 7.76 -3.09
C THR A 143 14.89 6.52 -3.85
N THR A 144 14.33 5.52 -3.14
CA THR A 144 13.71 4.35 -3.76
C THR A 144 12.52 4.77 -4.64
N LEU A 145 11.76 5.76 -4.18
CA LEU A 145 10.56 6.26 -4.86
C LEU A 145 10.87 6.87 -6.23
N PHE A 146 12.02 7.52 -6.39
CA PHE A 146 12.45 8.07 -7.68
C PHE A 146 12.66 6.99 -8.74
N GLU A 147 13.38 5.93 -8.39
CA GLU A 147 13.61 4.79 -9.27
C GLU A 147 12.30 4.05 -9.59
N ALA A 148 11.44 3.87 -8.57
CA ALA A 148 10.11 3.26 -8.76
C ALA A 148 9.22 4.08 -9.69
N THR A 149 9.20 5.41 -9.52
CA THR A 149 8.40 6.32 -10.37
C THR A 149 8.88 6.28 -11.81
N LYS A 150 10.20 6.35 -12.04
CA LYS A 150 10.77 6.19 -13.39
C LYS A 150 10.36 4.85 -13.99
N ALA A 151 10.56 3.75 -13.26
CA ALA A 151 10.22 2.42 -13.75
C ALA A 151 8.74 2.29 -14.15
N GLN A 152 7.82 2.87 -13.36
CA GLN A 152 6.38 2.81 -13.65
C GLN A 152 5.96 3.69 -14.82
N VAL A 153 6.55 4.88 -14.98
CA VAL A 153 6.34 5.71 -16.18
C VAL A 153 6.79 4.98 -17.45
N PHE A 154 7.80 4.11 -17.35
CA PHE A 154 8.33 3.33 -18.47
C PHE A 154 7.68 1.95 -18.70
N PHE A 155 6.67 1.53 -17.92
CA PHE A 155 6.05 0.19 -18.00
C PHE A 155 4.53 0.24 -18.33
N PRO A 156 3.98 -0.58 -19.26
CA PRO A 156 4.41 -0.84 -20.63
C PRO A 156 3.25 -0.70 -21.67
N SER A 157 3.63 -0.54 -22.94
CA SER A 157 2.81 -0.46 -24.17
C SER A 157 1.70 -1.53 -24.34
N THR A 158 1.78 -2.66 -23.62
CA THR A 158 0.76 -3.73 -23.60
C THR A 158 -0.57 -3.25 -23.01
N PHE A 159 -0.53 -2.37 -22.00
CA PHE A 159 -1.73 -1.83 -21.37
C PHE A 159 -2.50 -0.92 -22.32
N VAL A 160 -1.78 0.00 -22.98
CA VAL A 160 -2.35 0.91 -23.99
C VAL A 160 -2.93 0.08 -25.14
N SER A 161 -2.23 -0.95 -25.63
CA SER A 161 -2.75 -1.82 -26.69
C SER A 161 -4.08 -2.49 -26.31
N THR A 162 -4.22 -2.92 -25.06
CA THR A 162 -5.43 -3.61 -24.55
C THR A 162 -6.58 -2.63 -24.30
N CYS A 163 -6.28 -1.44 -23.78
CA CYS A 163 -7.28 -0.37 -23.69
C CYS A 163 -7.72 0.09 -25.07
N MET A 164 -6.79 0.22 -26.01
CA MET A 164 -7.06 0.64 -27.38
C MET A 164 -7.92 -0.37 -28.13
N SER A 165 -7.68 -1.68 -27.96
CA SER A 165 -8.52 -2.72 -28.59
C SER A 165 -9.97 -2.68 -28.09
N LEU A 166 -10.18 -2.40 -26.79
CA LEU A 166 -11.51 -2.17 -26.23
C LEU A 166 -12.11 -0.81 -26.60
N TYR A 167 -11.27 0.22 -26.73
CA TYR A 167 -11.68 1.54 -27.15
C TYR A 167 -12.21 1.55 -28.59
N LEU A 168 -11.82 0.59 -29.44
CA LEU A 168 -12.39 0.42 -30.79
C LEU A 168 -13.90 0.10 -30.80
N PHE A 169 -14.54 -0.20 -29.66
CA PHE A 169 -16.00 -0.28 -29.54
C PHE A 169 -16.69 1.09 -29.34
N ARG A 170 -15.97 2.19 -29.54
CA ARG A 170 -16.48 3.56 -29.43
C ARG A 170 -17.10 4.07 -30.73
N PRO A 171 -18.15 4.90 -30.66
CA PRO A 171 -18.73 5.56 -31.83
C PRO A 171 -17.97 6.81 -32.31
N ASP A 172 -16.95 7.28 -31.58
CA ASP A 172 -16.17 8.48 -31.92
C ASP A 172 -14.69 8.13 -32.15
N ASP A 173 -14.11 8.59 -33.27
CA ASP A 173 -12.72 8.37 -33.75
C ASP A 173 -11.62 9.00 -32.84
N ARG A 174 -11.82 9.13 -31.52
CA ARG A 174 -10.83 9.71 -30.60
C ARG A 174 -9.73 8.69 -30.27
N GLU A 175 -8.48 9.11 -30.26
CA GLU A 175 -7.38 8.26 -29.75
C GLU A 175 -7.27 8.37 -28.22
N LEU A 176 -6.97 7.26 -27.55
CA LEU A 176 -6.73 7.24 -26.11
C LEU A 176 -5.33 7.77 -25.79
N GLU A 177 -5.23 8.80 -24.95
CA GLU A 177 -3.96 9.33 -24.47
C GLU A 177 -3.47 8.60 -23.21
N PHE A 178 -2.15 8.49 -23.03
CA PHE A 178 -1.54 7.92 -21.83
C PHE A 178 -1.99 8.61 -20.54
N GLN A 179 -2.32 9.90 -20.60
CA GLN A 179 -2.85 10.68 -19.48
C GLN A 179 -4.20 10.14 -18.96
N GLU A 180 -5.05 9.57 -19.83
CA GLU A 180 -6.31 8.95 -19.39
C GLU A 180 -6.05 7.71 -18.54
N PHE A 181 -4.99 6.95 -18.86
CA PHE A 181 -4.54 5.84 -18.04
C PHE A 181 -3.97 6.30 -16.70
N LEU A 182 -3.03 7.25 -16.73
CA LEU A 182 -2.44 7.78 -15.50
C LEU A 182 -3.53 8.26 -14.55
N TRP A 183 -4.55 8.93 -15.08
CA TRP A 183 -5.72 9.32 -14.31
C TRP A 183 -6.46 8.12 -13.70
N ALA A 184 -6.80 7.11 -14.49
CA ALA A 184 -7.54 5.95 -13.97
C ALA A 184 -6.72 5.12 -12.96
N ASN A 185 -5.41 5.01 -13.18
CA ASN A 185 -4.46 4.38 -12.26
C ASN A 185 -4.43 5.12 -10.91
N CYS A 186 -4.29 6.45 -10.94
CA CYS A 186 -4.31 7.27 -9.73
C CYS A 186 -5.68 7.21 -9.05
N ILE A 187 -6.79 7.28 -9.78
CA ILE A 187 -8.14 7.12 -9.21
C ILE A 187 -8.27 5.78 -8.49
N PHE A 188 -7.85 4.68 -9.12
CA PHE A 188 -7.93 3.36 -8.50
C PHE A 188 -7.12 3.31 -7.20
N TRP A 189 -5.83 3.67 -7.24
CA TRP A 189 -4.97 3.56 -6.06
C TRP A 189 -5.31 4.53 -4.93
N THR A 190 -5.84 5.71 -5.26
CA THR A 190 -6.21 6.73 -4.25
C THR A 190 -7.57 6.46 -3.59
N ARG A 191 -8.45 5.64 -4.20
CA ARG A 191 -9.88 5.52 -3.79
C ARG A 191 -10.41 4.11 -3.67
N ALA A 192 -9.72 3.09 -4.19
CA ALA A 192 -10.19 1.71 -4.06
C ALA A 192 -10.19 1.28 -2.60
N LEU A 193 -11.27 0.62 -2.19
CA LEU A 193 -11.45 0.02 -0.88
C LEU A 193 -11.38 -1.50 -1.01
N ASN A 194 -10.94 -2.16 0.05
CA ASN A 194 -11.10 -3.60 0.21
C ASN A 194 -12.53 -3.89 0.70
N ILE A 195 -13.36 -4.46 -0.18
CA ILE A 195 -14.80 -4.67 0.06
C ILE A 195 -15.03 -6.15 0.42
N PRO A 196 -15.50 -6.47 1.65
CA PRO A 196 -15.79 -7.84 2.07
C PRO A 196 -17.16 -8.31 1.53
N CYS A 197 -17.25 -8.55 0.23
CA CYS A 197 -18.49 -8.94 -0.43
C CYS A 197 -19.02 -10.32 0.04
N PRO A 198 -20.33 -10.48 0.28
CA PRO A 198 -20.91 -11.78 0.59
C PRO A 198 -20.78 -12.71 -0.62
N ALA A 199 -20.43 -13.98 -0.40
CA ALA A 199 -20.30 -14.94 -1.49
C ALA A 199 -21.61 -15.10 -2.31
N SER A 200 -22.77 -14.95 -1.66
CA SER A 200 -24.08 -14.95 -2.33
C SER A 200 -24.25 -13.81 -3.33
N PHE A 201 -23.70 -12.63 -3.05
CA PHE A 201 -23.72 -11.49 -3.97
C PHE A 201 -22.82 -11.76 -5.19
N VAL A 202 -21.61 -12.27 -4.97
CA VAL A 202 -20.66 -12.57 -6.05
C VAL A 202 -21.18 -13.69 -6.96
N THR A 203 -21.75 -14.75 -6.39
CA THR A 203 -22.23 -15.92 -7.14
C THR A 203 -23.55 -15.66 -7.88
N SER A 204 -24.48 -14.89 -7.32
CA SER A 204 -25.72 -14.47 -8.02
C SER A 204 -25.45 -13.51 -9.20
N SER A 205 -24.27 -12.87 -9.19
CA SER A 205 -23.80 -11.95 -10.21
C SER A 205 -23.17 -12.61 -11.45
N SER A 206 -22.97 -13.94 -11.43
CA SER A 206 -22.48 -14.72 -12.58
C SER A 206 -23.66 -15.45 -13.25
N PRO A 207 -24.08 -15.08 -14.47
CA PRO A 207 -25.11 -15.82 -15.18
C PRO A 207 -24.55 -17.15 -15.73
N GLU A 208 -25.36 -18.21 -15.58
CA GLU A 208 -25.22 -19.58 -16.11
C GLU A 208 -24.47 -20.64 -15.26
N VAL A 209 -25.08 -20.98 -14.12
CA VAL A 209 -25.20 -22.39 -13.70
C VAL A 209 -26.40 -23.00 -14.44
N ALA A 210 -26.19 -23.37 -15.71
CA ALA A 210 -27.09 -24.30 -16.40
C ALA A 210 -26.61 -25.74 -16.13
N LYS A 211 -27.58 -26.64 -15.95
CA LYS A 211 -27.43 -28.00 -15.44
C LYS A 211 -26.61 -28.93 -16.35
N ASP A 212 -25.99 -29.91 -15.68
CA ASP A 212 -25.64 -31.27 -16.12
C ASP A 212 -24.43 -31.46 -17.04
N ASP A 213 -23.31 -31.87 -16.43
CA ASP A 213 -22.54 -33.08 -16.76
C ASP A 213 -21.14 -32.97 -16.13
N GLY A 214 -21.03 -33.32 -14.84
CA GLY A 214 -19.79 -33.81 -14.20
C GLY A 214 -18.53 -32.94 -14.21
N ASN A 215 -18.52 -31.78 -14.86
CA ASN A 215 -17.36 -30.91 -15.02
C ASN A 215 -17.70 -29.55 -14.38
N ARG A 216 -17.26 -29.37 -13.13
CA ARG A 216 -17.38 -28.11 -12.39
C ARG A 216 -16.77 -26.97 -13.22
N LEU A 217 -17.59 -26.04 -13.68
CA LEU A 217 -17.14 -24.69 -14.02
C LEU A 217 -16.72 -24.02 -12.71
N VAL A 218 -15.42 -23.75 -12.59
CA VAL A 218 -14.84 -22.92 -11.56
C VAL A 218 -15.11 -21.49 -11.99
N ILE A 219 -15.96 -20.76 -11.26
CA ILE A 219 -15.92 -19.29 -11.31
C ILE A 219 -14.47 -18.95 -10.97
N TYR A 220 -13.74 -18.33 -11.91
CA TYR A 220 -12.41 -17.81 -11.66
C TYR A 220 -12.50 -16.67 -10.63
N VAL A 221 -12.77 -17.02 -9.38
CA VAL A 221 -12.09 -16.37 -8.26
C VAL A 221 -10.66 -16.86 -8.43
N LEU A 222 -9.86 -16.14 -9.22
CA LEU A 222 -8.45 -16.45 -9.33
C LEU A 222 -7.91 -16.52 -7.89
N PRO A 223 -7.24 -17.62 -7.49
CA PRO A 223 -6.52 -17.61 -6.24
C PRO A 223 -5.41 -16.57 -6.40
N HIS A 224 -5.65 -15.35 -5.91
CA HIS A 224 -4.58 -14.38 -5.73
C HIS A 224 -3.54 -15.06 -4.82
N PRO A 225 -2.22 -14.92 -5.05
CA PRO A 225 -1.18 -15.60 -4.27
C PRO A 225 -1.17 -15.27 -2.76
N PHE A 226 -2.06 -14.41 -2.28
CA PHE A 226 -2.20 -14.01 -0.89
C PHE A 226 -3.48 -14.52 -0.18
N ILE A 227 -4.35 -15.27 -0.86
CA ILE A 227 -5.53 -15.86 -0.21
C ILE A 227 -5.29 -17.34 0.09
N SER A 228 -4.64 -17.59 1.23
CA SER A 228 -4.66 -18.90 1.89
C SER A 228 -6.06 -19.15 2.46
N CYS A 229 -7.00 -19.59 1.62
CA CYS A 229 -8.28 -20.10 2.10
C CYS A 229 -8.09 -21.51 2.68
N SER A 230 -7.97 -21.61 4.02
CA SER A 230 -8.29 -22.86 4.69
C SER A 230 -9.79 -23.11 4.51
N ALA A 231 -10.16 -24.33 4.12
CA ALA A 231 -11.50 -24.72 3.68
C ALA A 231 -12.60 -24.73 4.77
N LYS A 232 -12.59 -23.76 5.70
CA LYS A 232 -13.55 -23.70 6.82
C LYS A 232 -14.37 -22.42 6.93
N ASP A 233 -14.08 -21.33 6.21
CA ASP A 233 -14.93 -20.12 6.19
C ASP A 233 -15.06 -19.56 4.76
N VAL A 234 -16.19 -19.85 4.08
CA VAL A 234 -16.44 -19.48 2.66
C VAL A 234 -17.56 -18.41 2.54
N SER A 235 -17.79 -17.60 3.57
CA SER A 235 -18.90 -16.62 3.56
C SER A 235 -18.57 -15.30 2.86
N THR A 236 -17.29 -14.93 2.80
CA THR A 236 -16.85 -13.56 2.42
C THR A 236 -15.73 -13.61 1.39
N ILE A 237 -15.85 -12.80 0.34
CA ILE A 237 -14.88 -12.64 -0.74
C ILE A 237 -14.43 -11.18 -0.76
N TRP A 238 -13.12 -10.95 -0.60
CA TRP A 238 -12.55 -9.61 -0.62
C TRP A 238 -12.32 -9.16 -2.06
N ILE A 239 -12.83 -7.99 -2.40
CA ILE A 239 -12.75 -7.41 -3.75
C ILE A 239 -12.32 -5.96 -3.62
N GLU A 240 -11.37 -5.54 -4.45
CA GLU A 240 -10.97 -4.13 -4.53
C GLU A 240 -11.85 -3.38 -5.53
N GLY A 241 -12.28 -2.18 -5.16
CA GLY A 241 -13.07 -1.32 -6.05
C GLY A 241 -13.47 -0.01 -5.41
N LEU A 242 -14.11 0.85 -6.20
CA LEU A 242 -14.55 2.17 -5.73
C LEU A 242 -15.97 2.10 -5.22
N VAL A 243 -16.26 2.80 -4.13
CA VAL A 243 -17.59 2.80 -3.50
C VAL A 243 -18.09 4.23 -3.42
N PRO A 244 -18.88 4.69 -4.41
CA PRO A 244 -19.36 6.06 -4.47
C PRO A 244 -20.00 6.50 -3.14
N GLY A 245 -19.48 7.59 -2.61
CA GLY A 245 -19.93 8.18 -1.34
C GLY A 245 -19.00 7.85 -0.17
N ILE A 246 -18.66 6.58 0.03
CA ILE A 246 -17.72 6.15 1.09
C ILE A 246 -16.28 6.52 0.71
N ASP A 247 -15.95 6.46 -0.59
CA ASP A 247 -14.65 6.84 -1.13
C ASP A 247 -14.33 8.35 -1.05
N PHE A 248 -15.21 9.17 -0.47
CA PHE A 248 -14.97 10.58 -0.15
C PHE A 248 -14.43 10.80 1.27
N CYS A 249 -14.32 9.76 2.10
CA CYS A 249 -13.70 9.89 3.41
C CYS A 249 -12.19 10.04 3.29
N ASN A 250 -11.64 11.11 3.86
CA ASN A 250 -10.19 11.36 3.89
C ASN A 250 -9.48 10.52 4.97
N HIS A 251 -8.14 10.51 4.89
CA HIS A 251 -7.28 9.69 5.75
C HIS A 251 -7.09 10.26 7.16
N THR A 252 -7.03 9.39 8.16
CA THR A 252 -6.37 9.64 9.45
C THR A 252 -5.89 8.34 10.09
N ARG A 253 -4.84 8.39 10.91
CA ARG A 253 -4.38 7.23 11.70
C ARG A 253 -5.45 6.71 12.67
N ARG A 254 -6.23 7.62 13.26
CA ARG A 254 -7.30 7.28 14.22
C ARG A 254 -8.65 7.50 13.57
N ALA A 255 -9.09 6.49 12.82
CA ALA A 255 -10.34 6.53 12.09
C ALA A 255 -11.50 6.94 13.00
N SER A 256 -12.37 7.79 12.48
CA SER A 256 -13.62 8.17 13.12
C SER A 256 -14.83 7.54 12.42
N GLY A 257 -14.64 7.03 11.20
CA GLY A 257 -15.57 6.18 10.48
C GLY A 257 -15.02 4.77 10.25
N LEU A 258 -15.91 3.78 10.29
CA LEU A 258 -15.65 2.40 9.89
C LEU A 258 -16.70 1.97 8.86
N TRP A 259 -16.35 1.06 7.97
CA TRP A 259 -17.30 0.50 7.01
C TRP A 259 -17.54 -0.98 7.25
N GLU A 260 -18.78 -1.39 7.01
CA GLU A 260 -19.23 -2.78 7.10
C GLU A 260 -20.13 -3.10 5.90
N ILE A 261 -20.52 -4.38 5.80
CA ILE A 261 -21.36 -4.90 4.72
C ILE A 261 -22.61 -5.51 5.34
N ASP A 262 -23.76 -5.16 4.78
CA ASP A 262 -25.03 -5.77 5.11
C ASP A 262 -25.36 -6.93 4.17
N GLY A 263 -26.01 -7.94 4.73
CA GLY A 263 -26.42 -9.16 4.04
C GLY A 263 -27.60 -8.94 3.09
N SER A 264 -28.21 -10.03 2.66
CA SER A 264 -29.41 -9.99 1.79
C SER A 264 -30.66 -9.42 2.47
N ASP A 265 -30.66 -9.34 3.80
CA ASP A 265 -31.79 -8.85 4.59
C ASP A 265 -31.70 -7.34 4.89
N GLY A 266 -30.52 -6.72 4.77
CA GLY A 266 -30.36 -5.29 5.03
C GLY A 266 -30.65 -4.93 6.49
N SER A 267 -30.30 -5.82 7.42
CA SER A 267 -30.72 -5.73 8.83
C SER A 267 -30.22 -4.49 9.55
N THR A 268 -29.03 -3.99 9.19
CA THR A 268 -28.38 -2.82 9.81
C THR A 268 -28.61 -1.55 9.00
N SER A 269 -28.37 -1.60 7.70
CA SER A 269 -28.46 -0.44 6.83
C SER A 269 -29.87 -0.20 6.31
N GLY A 270 -30.78 -1.17 6.39
CA GLY A 270 -32.09 -1.13 5.75
C GLY A 270 -32.04 -1.32 4.23
N VAL A 271 -30.86 -1.62 3.66
CA VAL A 271 -30.64 -1.82 2.23
C VAL A 271 -29.95 -3.17 2.03
N PRO A 272 -30.59 -4.15 1.35
CA PRO A 272 -29.97 -5.42 1.03
C PRO A 272 -28.69 -5.26 0.23
N HIS A 273 -27.68 -6.10 0.52
CA HIS A 273 -26.41 -6.13 -0.20
C HIS A 273 -25.80 -4.73 -0.33
N SER A 274 -25.57 -4.07 0.80
CA SER A 274 -25.01 -2.71 0.82
C SER A 274 -23.75 -2.65 1.67
N MET A 275 -22.88 -1.73 1.31
CA MET A 275 -21.80 -1.28 2.17
C MET A 275 -22.27 -0.04 2.90
N TYR A 276 -21.99 0.04 4.19
CA TYR A 276 -22.38 1.20 4.98
C TYR A 276 -21.24 1.70 5.87
N LEU A 277 -21.20 3.01 6.07
CA LEU A 277 -20.24 3.70 6.92
C LEU A 277 -20.91 4.05 8.25
N ILE A 278 -20.28 3.70 9.37
CA ILE A 278 -20.72 4.04 10.73
C ILE A 278 -19.74 5.02 11.38
N ALA A 279 -20.26 5.83 12.29
CA ALA A 279 -19.47 6.61 13.23
C ALA A 279 -18.93 5.72 14.36
N ASP A 280 -17.60 5.63 14.50
CA ASP A 280 -16.96 4.92 15.62
C ASP A 280 -16.85 5.79 16.89
N VAL A 281 -17.02 7.11 16.74
CA VAL A 281 -16.94 8.10 17.82
C VAL A 281 -18.07 9.12 17.75
N VAL A 282 -18.39 9.74 18.89
CA VAL A 282 -19.35 10.85 18.94
C VAL A 282 -18.74 12.07 18.25
N PHE A 283 -19.39 12.55 17.18
CA PHE A 283 -18.92 13.70 16.41
C PHE A 283 -19.51 15.03 16.90
N PRO A 284 -18.68 16.08 17.04
CA PRO A 284 -19.18 17.44 16.99
C PRO A 284 -19.88 17.70 15.64
N PRO A 285 -20.98 18.47 15.62
CA PRO A 285 -21.62 18.83 14.37
C PRO A 285 -20.65 19.59 13.45
N GLY A 286 -20.65 19.25 12.16
CA GLY A 286 -19.76 19.87 11.17
C GLY A 286 -18.37 19.26 11.09
N SER A 287 -18.07 18.21 11.86
CA SER A 287 -16.79 17.50 11.81
C SER A 287 -16.66 16.61 10.58
N GLU A 288 -15.43 16.45 10.10
CA GLU A 288 -15.10 15.53 9.02
C GLU A 288 -15.07 14.08 9.52
N VAL A 289 -15.63 13.19 8.72
CA VAL A 289 -15.64 11.75 8.92
C VAL A 289 -14.44 11.19 8.16
N LEU A 290 -13.47 10.71 8.92
CA LEU A 290 -12.17 10.29 8.42
C LEU A 290 -12.02 8.78 8.64
N ILE A 291 -11.37 8.11 7.69
CA ILE A 291 -11.10 6.68 7.75
C ILE A 291 -9.60 6.41 7.77
N ASN A 292 -9.19 5.22 8.20
CA ASN A 292 -7.80 4.80 8.09
C ASN A 292 -7.59 4.06 6.76
N TYR A 293 -6.64 4.54 5.95
CA TYR A 293 -6.28 3.92 4.67
C TYR A 293 -5.34 2.72 4.84
N GLY A 294 -4.87 2.48 6.07
CA GLY A 294 -3.92 1.45 6.46
C GLY A 294 -2.69 2.06 7.14
N ASP A 295 -1.96 1.22 7.87
CA ASP A 295 -0.69 1.58 8.52
C ASP A 295 0.44 1.65 7.47
N LYS A 296 0.45 2.73 6.67
CA LYS A 296 1.36 2.92 5.53
C LYS A 296 2.51 3.84 5.86
N GLY A 297 3.70 3.53 5.33
CA GLY A 297 4.88 4.40 5.37
C GLY A 297 4.76 5.57 4.39
N ASN A 298 5.60 6.60 4.55
CA ASN A 298 5.52 7.80 3.72
C ASN A 298 5.89 7.52 2.25
N GLU A 299 6.69 6.49 1.98
CA GLU A 299 6.97 6.03 0.61
C GLU A 299 5.67 5.65 -0.11
N GLU A 300 4.84 4.83 0.53
CA GLU A 300 3.58 4.33 -0.03
C GLU A 300 2.50 5.42 -0.06
N LEU A 301 2.39 6.23 1.00
CA LEU A 301 1.45 7.35 1.04
C LEU A 301 1.73 8.35 -0.10
N LEU A 302 2.99 8.70 -0.32
CA LEU A 302 3.34 9.64 -1.39
C LEU A 302 3.12 9.02 -2.76
N PHE A 303 3.54 7.76 -2.95
CA PHE A 303 3.43 7.09 -4.24
C PHE A 303 1.99 6.88 -4.68
N LEU A 304 1.14 6.38 -3.78
CA LEU A 304 -0.22 5.97 -4.10
C LEU A 304 -1.24 7.10 -3.90
N TYR A 305 -1.06 7.94 -2.88
CA TYR A 305 -2.07 8.93 -2.48
C TYR A 305 -1.65 10.38 -2.72
N GLY A 306 -0.36 10.65 -2.94
CA GLY A 306 0.14 12.00 -3.18
C GLY A 306 0.20 12.89 -1.94
N PHE A 307 0.28 12.29 -0.75
CA PHE A 307 0.50 13.01 0.50
C PHE A 307 1.48 12.25 1.40
N VAL A 308 1.97 12.92 2.44
CA VAL A 308 2.83 12.34 3.48
C VAL A 308 2.37 12.80 4.85
N GLU A 309 2.73 12.04 5.88
CA GLU A 309 2.51 12.44 7.26
C GLU A 309 3.83 12.87 7.91
N GLU A 310 3.78 13.96 8.67
CA GLU A 310 4.88 14.32 9.56
C GLU A 310 4.99 13.30 10.70
N ASP A 311 6.22 12.93 11.06
CA ASP A 311 6.52 11.98 12.11
C ASP A 311 5.71 10.66 12.01
N ASN A 312 5.77 10.05 10.81
CA ASN A 312 5.11 8.78 10.53
C ASN A 312 5.78 7.61 11.28
N SER A 313 5.05 7.02 12.23
CA SER A 313 5.51 5.86 13.01
C SER A 313 5.55 4.56 12.22
N ASN A 314 4.87 4.51 11.07
CA ASN A 314 4.84 3.37 10.16
C ASN A 314 5.87 3.51 9.02
N ASP A 315 6.73 4.54 9.08
CA ASP A 315 7.73 4.75 8.04
C ASP A 315 8.80 3.66 8.05
N TYR A 316 9.36 3.40 6.87
CA TYR A 316 10.32 2.33 6.64
C TYR A 316 11.35 2.74 5.59
N VAL A 317 12.43 1.97 5.53
CA VAL A 317 13.44 2.07 4.46
C VAL A 317 13.47 0.76 3.69
N MET A 318 13.39 0.87 2.38
CA MET A 318 13.59 -0.26 1.47
C MET A 318 15.08 -0.43 1.13
N VAL A 319 15.67 -1.55 1.56
CA VAL A 319 17.06 -1.93 1.29
C VAL A 319 17.11 -3.06 0.26
N HIS A 320 17.92 -2.88 -0.79
CA HIS A 320 18.11 -3.87 -1.85
C HIS A 320 19.57 -4.28 -1.94
N PHE A 321 19.83 -5.55 -2.21
CA PHE A 321 21.16 -5.99 -2.60
C PHE A 321 21.52 -5.38 -3.97
N PRO A 322 22.63 -4.62 -4.08
CA PRO A 322 22.94 -3.93 -5.34
C PRO A 322 23.28 -4.91 -6.46
N LYS A 323 22.59 -4.76 -7.61
CA LYS A 323 22.74 -5.67 -8.77
C LYS A 323 24.17 -5.73 -9.30
N MET A 324 24.95 -4.66 -9.16
CA MET A 324 26.36 -4.61 -9.60
C MET A 324 27.23 -5.70 -8.95
N PHE A 325 26.85 -6.20 -7.76
CA PHE A 325 27.57 -7.30 -7.11
C PHE A 325 27.20 -8.69 -7.66
N LEU A 326 26.21 -8.80 -8.56
CA LEU A 326 25.76 -10.07 -9.13
C LEU A 326 26.62 -10.50 -10.33
N ASP A 327 27.22 -9.56 -11.06
CA ASP A 327 27.84 -9.82 -12.37
C ASP A 327 29.34 -10.19 -12.31
N GLU A 328 29.96 -10.15 -11.12
CA GLU A 328 31.43 -10.24 -10.96
C GLU A 328 31.93 -11.57 -10.38
N ASP A 329 31.05 -12.47 -9.92
CA ASP A 329 31.44 -13.62 -9.09
C ASP A 329 30.91 -14.96 -9.66
N ASN A 330 31.84 -15.83 -10.07
CA ASN A 330 31.55 -17.18 -10.60
C ASN A 330 30.85 -18.09 -9.59
N THR A 331 30.76 -17.69 -8.32
CA THR A 331 30.06 -18.43 -7.25
C THR A 331 28.62 -17.97 -7.04
N MET A 332 28.17 -16.92 -7.75
CA MET A 332 26.84 -16.34 -7.57
C MET A 332 25.70 -17.29 -7.89
N ASP A 333 25.85 -18.17 -8.89
CA ASP A 333 24.82 -19.16 -9.20
C ASP A 333 24.52 -20.08 -8.00
N PHE A 334 25.57 -20.51 -7.29
CA PHE A 334 25.43 -21.34 -6.09
C PHE A 334 24.84 -20.55 -4.92
N LYS A 335 25.26 -19.30 -4.72
CA LYS A 335 24.67 -18.41 -3.70
C LYS A 335 23.18 -18.16 -3.96
N LEU A 336 22.81 -17.89 -5.21
CA LEU A 336 21.41 -17.70 -5.63
C LEU A 336 20.59 -18.99 -5.47
N GLN A 337 21.19 -20.16 -5.70
CA GLN A 337 20.55 -21.44 -5.42
C GLN A 337 20.27 -21.59 -3.92
N LEU A 338 21.26 -21.34 -3.05
CA LEU A 338 21.07 -21.38 -1.59
C LEU A 338 19.96 -20.42 -1.13
N LEU A 339 19.92 -19.20 -1.66
CA LEU A 339 18.86 -18.25 -1.34
C LEU A 339 17.47 -18.77 -1.74
N ARG A 340 17.34 -19.45 -2.89
CA ARG A 340 16.07 -20.05 -3.33
C ARG A 340 15.64 -21.22 -2.43
N GLU A 341 16.55 -22.12 -2.09
CA GLU A 341 16.27 -23.25 -1.20
C GLU A 341 15.88 -22.79 0.22
N LEU A 342 16.44 -21.66 0.67
CA LEU A 342 16.11 -21.03 1.95
C LEU A 342 14.91 -20.08 1.88
N ASP A 343 14.29 -19.88 0.71
CA ASP A 343 13.20 -18.91 0.50
C ASP A 343 13.56 -17.50 1.02
N LEU A 344 14.73 -17.02 0.60
CA LEU A 344 15.32 -15.76 1.03
C LEU A 344 15.26 -14.68 -0.05
N SER A 345 14.93 -13.46 0.38
CA SER A 345 14.84 -12.28 -0.48
C SER A 345 16.19 -11.54 -0.61
N LEU A 346 16.31 -10.74 -1.67
CA LEU A 346 17.36 -9.73 -1.88
C LEU A 346 16.88 -8.30 -1.57
N GLN A 347 15.66 -8.18 -1.07
CA GLN A 347 14.95 -6.95 -0.79
C GLN A 347 14.38 -7.04 0.63
N TRP A 348 14.78 -6.11 1.50
CA TRP A 348 14.36 -6.07 2.90
C TRP A 348 13.76 -4.72 3.28
N LEU A 349 12.52 -4.75 3.74
CA LEU A 349 11.84 -3.60 4.30
C LEU A 349 12.23 -3.47 5.77
N LEU A 350 12.73 -2.31 6.16
CA LEU A 350 13.16 -2.03 7.53
C LEU A 350 12.23 -0.97 8.16
N PRO A 351 11.19 -1.38 8.92
CA PRO A 351 10.31 -0.46 9.62
C PRO A 351 11.04 0.27 10.74
N SER A 352 10.71 1.56 10.93
CA SER A 352 11.25 2.38 12.02
C SER A 352 11.02 1.77 13.42
N SER A 353 9.98 0.95 13.59
CA SER A 353 9.69 0.23 14.84
C SER A 353 10.79 -0.73 15.29
N LEU A 354 11.62 -1.26 14.36
CA LEU A 354 12.76 -2.12 14.69
C LEU A 354 13.79 -1.39 15.56
N LEU A 355 13.98 -0.09 15.33
CA LEU A 355 14.90 0.77 16.07
C LEU A 355 14.50 0.95 17.54
N ALA A 356 13.28 0.55 17.94
CA ALA A 356 12.83 0.61 19.33
C ALA A 356 13.62 -0.32 20.26
N SER A 357 14.23 -1.38 19.71
CA SER A 357 14.88 -2.45 20.50
C SER A 357 16.38 -2.59 20.25
N GLY A 358 16.99 -1.65 19.54
CA GLY A 358 18.38 -1.69 19.11
C GLY A 358 19.42 -1.26 20.14
N PHE A 359 20.69 -1.30 19.73
CA PHE A 359 21.85 -0.89 20.51
C PHE A 359 21.78 0.58 20.95
N LEU A 360 21.09 1.44 20.19
CA LEU A 360 20.95 2.86 20.52
C LEU A 360 19.96 3.14 21.66
N ARG A 361 19.05 2.19 21.94
CA ARG A 361 17.98 2.37 22.94
C ARG A 361 18.09 1.42 24.13
N LYS A 362 18.61 0.22 23.92
CA LYS A 362 18.82 -0.74 25.02
C LYS A 362 20.13 -0.45 25.73
N ASN A 363 20.06 -0.49 27.06
CA ASN A 363 21.25 -0.69 27.87
C ASN A 363 21.65 -2.17 27.71
N PRO A 364 22.91 -2.52 27.37
CA PRO A 364 23.33 -3.93 27.19
C PRO A 364 23.10 -4.83 28.42
N ASP A 365 22.82 -4.25 29.60
CA ASP A 365 22.46 -4.97 30.83
C ASP A 365 20.97 -5.36 30.94
N ASP A 366 20.11 -4.88 30.03
CA ASP A 366 18.67 -5.12 30.08
C ASP A 366 18.31 -6.49 29.48
N LYS A 367 18.16 -7.50 30.35
CA LYS A 367 17.94 -8.91 30.00
C LYS A 367 16.53 -9.17 29.43
N ALA A 368 16.26 -8.70 28.22
CA ALA A 368 15.16 -9.23 27.42
C ALA A 368 15.61 -10.56 26.79
N THR A 369 15.15 -11.69 27.33
CA THR A 369 15.46 -13.02 26.80
C THR A 369 14.64 -13.28 25.54
N ARG A 370 15.23 -13.03 24.36
CA ARG A 370 14.69 -13.57 23.10
C ARG A 370 15.14 -15.03 22.98
N THR A 371 14.19 -15.93 22.74
CA THR A 371 14.50 -17.32 22.39
C THR A 371 14.96 -17.36 20.94
N HIS A 372 16.22 -17.70 20.72
CA HIS A 372 16.76 -17.84 19.37
C HIS A 372 16.84 -19.31 18.94
N PRO A 373 16.64 -19.62 17.64
CA PRO A 373 16.82 -20.98 17.10
C PRO A 373 18.25 -21.52 17.31
N GLY A 374 18.41 -22.83 17.16
CA GLY A 374 19.70 -23.50 17.40
C GLY A 374 20.77 -23.08 16.38
N PHE A 375 21.79 -22.35 16.83
CA PHE A 375 22.86 -21.76 15.99
C PHE A 375 24.01 -22.69 15.59
N SER A 376 23.88 -24.01 15.77
CA SER A 376 25.03 -24.90 15.62
C SER A 376 24.63 -26.25 15.06
N TRP A 377 25.20 -26.56 13.89
CA TRP A 377 25.21 -27.91 13.32
C TRP A 377 25.95 -28.87 14.25
N SER A 378 27.08 -28.41 14.82
CA SER A 378 27.89 -29.20 15.73
C SER A 378 27.35 -29.26 17.17
N GLY A 379 26.39 -28.40 17.54
CA GLY A 379 25.93 -28.21 18.92
C GLY A 379 26.93 -27.50 19.84
N HIS A 380 28.08 -27.04 19.32
CA HIS A 380 29.16 -26.45 20.12
C HIS A 380 29.16 -24.91 20.08
N ARG A 381 28.50 -24.28 19.09
CA ARG A 381 28.40 -22.82 19.03
C ARG A 381 27.32 -22.31 19.98
N LYS A 382 27.66 -21.28 20.73
CA LYS A 382 26.69 -20.50 21.53
C LYS A 382 26.14 -19.36 20.68
N ALA A 383 24.88 -19.01 20.92
CA ALA A 383 24.28 -17.81 20.34
C ALA A 383 25.10 -16.57 20.76
N PRO A 384 25.44 -15.67 19.82
CA PRO A 384 26.09 -14.41 20.17
C PRO A 384 25.24 -13.58 21.12
N SER A 385 25.87 -12.95 22.13
CA SER A 385 25.17 -12.17 23.15
C SER A 385 24.54 -10.89 22.62
N TYR A 386 25.01 -10.39 21.48
CA TYR A 386 24.51 -9.15 20.89
C TYR A 386 23.18 -9.34 20.12
N LEU A 387 22.73 -10.57 19.89
CA LEU A 387 21.50 -10.86 19.14
C LEU A 387 20.25 -10.26 19.80
N ASP A 388 20.26 -10.08 21.12
CA ASP A 388 19.15 -9.45 21.84
C ASP A 388 19.00 -7.94 21.53
N CYS A 389 20.06 -7.32 21.00
CA CYS A 389 20.09 -5.93 20.56
C CYS A 389 20.07 -5.78 19.03
N LEU A 390 20.10 -6.89 18.27
CA LEU A 390 20.10 -6.84 16.82
C LEU A 390 18.71 -6.39 16.31
N VAL A 391 18.69 -5.32 15.52
CA VAL A 391 17.46 -4.76 14.92
C VAL A 391 17.13 -5.33 13.54
N PHE A 392 18.05 -6.06 12.93
CA PHE A 392 17.89 -6.58 11.57
C PHE A 392 17.17 -7.94 11.58
N PRO A 393 16.20 -8.16 10.67
CA PRO A 393 15.54 -9.44 10.52
C PRO A 393 16.52 -10.61 10.30
N GLU A 394 16.19 -11.79 10.83
CA GLU A 394 17.05 -12.97 10.76
C GLU A 394 17.24 -13.45 9.32
N ASP A 395 16.19 -13.42 8.51
CA ASP A 395 16.21 -13.75 7.09
C ASP A 395 17.13 -12.80 6.31
N MET A 396 17.11 -11.49 6.62
CA MET A 396 18.03 -10.52 6.04
C MET A 396 19.48 -10.84 6.37
N VAL A 397 19.79 -11.12 7.64
CA VAL A 397 21.16 -11.45 8.05
C VAL A 397 21.61 -12.75 7.41
N LEU A 398 20.73 -13.76 7.34
CA LEU A 398 21.01 -15.03 6.67
C LEU A 398 21.26 -14.84 5.16
N SER A 399 20.47 -14.02 4.47
CA SER A 399 20.72 -13.67 3.07
C SER A 399 22.10 -13.05 2.90
N LEU A 400 22.46 -12.11 3.78
CA LEU A 400 23.76 -11.43 3.72
C LEU A 400 24.92 -12.36 4.06
N ARG A 401 24.74 -13.36 4.93
CA ARG A 401 25.73 -14.42 5.16
C ARG A 401 25.97 -15.22 3.89
N VAL A 402 24.92 -15.63 3.19
CA VAL A 402 25.04 -16.36 1.91
C VAL A 402 25.76 -15.50 0.86
N LEU A 403 25.38 -14.22 0.74
CA LEU A 403 25.93 -13.32 -0.27
C LEU A 403 27.40 -12.96 -0.01
N SER A 404 27.77 -12.74 1.26
CA SER A 404 29.15 -12.40 1.66
C SER A 404 30.08 -13.60 1.78
N MET A 405 29.57 -14.83 1.62
CA MET A 405 30.33 -16.06 1.78
C MET A 405 31.49 -16.17 0.78
N PRO A 406 32.73 -16.43 1.23
CA PRO A 406 33.84 -16.72 0.33
C PRO A 406 33.74 -18.14 -0.24
N GLU A 407 34.43 -18.40 -1.36
CA GLU A 407 34.43 -19.70 -2.04
C GLU A 407 34.81 -20.87 -1.12
N THR A 408 35.75 -20.68 -0.19
CA THR A 408 36.16 -21.70 0.79
C THR A 408 35.03 -22.10 1.73
N ALA A 409 34.18 -21.14 2.12
CA ALA A 409 33.03 -21.39 2.96
C ALA A 409 31.89 -22.08 2.18
N LEU A 410 31.70 -21.77 0.90
CA LEU A 410 30.73 -22.49 0.06
C LEU A 410 31.06 -23.98 -0.04
N HIS A 411 32.35 -24.30 -0.22
CA HIS A 411 32.83 -25.69 -0.17
C HIS A 411 32.58 -26.34 1.20
N GLY A 412 32.74 -25.57 2.29
CA GLY A 412 32.41 -26.04 3.65
C GLY A 412 30.94 -26.41 3.80
N VAL A 413 30.03 -25.56 3.30
CA VAL A 413 28.58 -25.83 3.32
C VAL A 413 28.26 -27.07 2.48
N ALA A 414 28.79 -27.17 1.26
CA ALA A 414 28.59 -28.35 0.41
C ALA A 414 29.05 -29.65 1.11
N ASN A 415 30.23 -29.63 1.73
CA ASN A 415 30.77 -30.78 2.47
C ASN A 415 29.90 -31.20 3.67
N LEU A 416 29.26 -30.25 4.36
CA LEU A 416 28.33 -30.55 5.45
C LEU A 416 27.03 -31.16 4.92
N LEU A 417 26.49 -30.62 3.83
CA LEU A 417 25.27 -31.12 3.20
C LEU A 417 25.45 -32.51 2.59
N GLU A 418 26.62 -32.83 2.05
CA GLU A 418 26.96 -34.17 1.54
C GLU A 418 27.01 -35.25 2.63
N GLN A 419 27.21 -34.87 3.90
CA GLN A 419 27.23 -35.82 5.03
C GLN A 419 25.82 -36.24 5.47
N ILE A 420 24.79 -35.60 4.94
CA ILE A 420 23.40 -35.85 5.29
C ILE A 420 22.88 -37.05 4.48
N SER A 421 22.30 -38.03 5.17
CA SER A 421 21.75 -39.24 4.51
C SER A 421 20.39 -39.06 3.85
N HIS A 422 19.74 -37.91 4.09
CA HIS A 422 18.44 -37.51 3.53
C HIS A 422 18.59 -36.27 2.64
N VAL A 423 17.54 -35.96 1.86
CA VAL A 423 17.51 -34.72 1.06
C VAL A 423 17.54 -33.53 2.02
N PRO A 424 18.50 -32.60 1.91
CA PRO A 424 18.63 -31.48 2.85
C PRO A 424 17.35 -30.68 2.97
N SER A 425 16.89 -30.47 4.20
CA SER A 425 15.80 -29.54 4.51
C SER A 425 16.29 -28.09 4.59
N LYS A 426 15.36 -27.12 4.63
CA LYS A 426 15.69 -25.70 4.85
C LYS A 426 16.47 -25.50 6.16
N ASP A 427 16.08 -26.20 7.22
CA ASP A 427 16.77 -26.15 8.52
C ASP A 427 18.19 -26.72 8.41
N ASP A 428 18.38 -27.79 7.62
CA ASP A 428 19.70 -28.36 7.41
C ASP A 428 20.63 -27.37 6.69
N ILE A 429 20.13 -26.73 5.63
CA ILE A 429 20.88 -25.73 4.86
C ILE A 429 21.22 -24.52 5.73
N GLN A 430 20.26 -24.02 6.50
CA GLN A 430 20.45 -22.88 7.41
C GLN A 430 21.50 -23.19 8.48
N ALA A 431 21.43 -24.37 9.10
CA ALA A 431 22.40 -24.79 10.10
C ALA A 431 23.81 -24.98 9.52
N ALA A 432 23.93 -25.52 8.29
CA ALA A 432 25.21 -25.65 7.60
C ALA A 432 25.83 -24.27 7.29
N VAL A 433 25.03 -23.32 6.80
CA VAL A 433 25.47 -21.94 6.57
C VAL A 433 25.95 -21.28 7.87
N TRP A 434 25.21 -21.43 8.97
CA TRP A 434 25.60 -20.90 10.27
C TRP A 434 26.86 -21.52 10.87
N GLU A 435 27.10 -22.81 10.61
CA GLU A 435 28.29 -23.49 11.10
C GLU A 435 29.56 -22.99 10.40
N VAL A 436 29.45 -22.66 9.10
CA VAL A 436 30.60 -22.25 8.29
C VAL A 436 30.80 -20.73 8.30
N CYS A 437 29.72 -19.95 8.37
CA CYS A 437 29.75 -18.48 8.30
C CYS A 437 29.22 -17.81 9.56
N GLY A 438 30.08 -16.96 10.15
CA GLY A 438 29.69 -16.02 11.18
C GLY A 438 28.97 -14.79 10.62
N ASP A 439 28.69 -13.83 11.49
CA ASP A 439 28.00 -12.59 11.15
C ASP A 439 28.92 -11.46 10.68
N ALA A 440 30.24 -11.56 10.89
CA ALA A 440 31.16 -10.44 10.67
C ALA A 440 31.14 -9.95 9.21
N GLU A 441 31.23 -10.86 8.24
CA GLU A 441 31.19 -10.56 6.81
C GLU A 441 29.80 -10.05 6.38
N ALA A 442 28.73 -10.64 6.92
CA ALA A 442 27.35 -10.23 6.64
C ALA A 442 27.06 -8.81 7.16
N LEU A 443 27.47 -8.49 8.38
CA LEU A 443 27.33 -7.16 8.98
C LEU A 443 28.24 -6.13 8.30
N THR A 444 29.44 -6.53 7.84
CA THR A 444 30.31 -5.67 7.02
C THR A 444 29.65 -5.32 5.68
N LEU A 445 29.05 -6.32 5.02
CA LEU A 445 28.28 -6.10 3.79
C LEU A 445 27.07 -5.20 4.04
N LEU A 446 26.36 -5.38 5.16
CA LEU A 446 25.25 -4.53 5.56
C LEU A 446 25.66 -3.06 5.73
N VAL A 447 26.76 -2.80 6.45
CA VAL A 447 27.31 -1.45 6.63
C VAL A 447 27.66 -0.84 5.28
N THR A 448 28.23 -1.62 4.36
CA THR A 448 28.54 -1.18 2.98
C THR A 448 27.27 -0.79 2.23
N ILE A 449 26.23 -1.63 2.23
CA ILE A 449 24.96 -1.38 1.53
C ILE A 449 24.26 -0.12 2.08
N LEU A 450 24.15 0.01 3.40
CA LEU A 450 23.52 1.17 4.03
C LEU A 450 24.33 2.46 3.82
N SER A 451 25.67 2.37 3.80
CA SER A 451 26.54 3.51 3.49
C SER A 451 26.36 3.97 2.04
N ALA A 452 26.26 3.05 1.09
CA ALA A 452 25.98 3.36 -0.31
C ALA A 452 24.60 4.02 -0.46
N LYS A 453 23.55 3.45 0.16
CA LYS A 453 22.20 4.04 0.14
C LYS A 453 22.17 5.45 0.73
N MET A 454 22.90 5.69 1.83
CA MET A 454 23.04 7.03 2.40
C MET A 454 23.74 7.98 1.43
N ALA A 455 24.82 7.53 0.79
CA ALA A 455 25.56 8.34 -0.18
C ALA A 455 24.68 8.74 -1.38
N ASP A 456 23.82 7.84 -1.85
CA ASP A 456 22.89 8.14 -2.95
C ASP A 456 21.84 9.18 -2.54
N LEU A 457 21.22 9.02 -1.36
CA LEU A 457 20.26 10.00 -0.82
C LEU A 457 20.88 11.40 -0.67
N VAL A 458 22.11 11.48 -0.14
CA VAL A 458 22.81 12.76 0.06
C VAL A 458 23.28 13.35 -1.27
N ARG A 459 23.73 12.52 -2.22
CA ARG A 459 24.15 12.98 -3.55
C ARG A 459 22.97 13.59 -4.32
N GLY A 460 21.81 12.95 -4.25
CA GLY A 460 20.63 13.41 -4.99
C GLY A 460 20.09 14.74 -4.50
N THR A 461 19.87 14.87 -3.19
CA THR A 461 19.11 16.02 -2.64
C THR A 461 19.82 16.80 -1.54
N GLY A 462 21.01 16.39 -1.13
CA GLY A 462 21.81 17.00 -0.06
C GLY A 462 21.57 16.36 1.33
N PRO A 463 22.16 16.92 2.40
CA PRO A 463 22.06 16.35 3.75
C PRO A 463 20.69 16.56 4.41
N GLU A 464 20.37 15.77 5.43
CA GLU A 464 19.14 15.92 6.23
C GLU A 464 18.97 17.34 6.81
N SER A 465 20.07 17.99 7.21
CA SER A 465 20.03 19.35 7.79
C SER A 465 19.49 20.38 6.81
N ARG A 466 19.76 20.22 5.50
CA ARG A 466 19.22 21.11 4.46
C ARG A 466 17.70 20.96 4.36
N ASP A 467 17.19 19.74 4.45
CA ASP A 467 15.76 19.48 4.41
C ASP A 467 15.05 20.02 5.66
N GLU A 468 15.67 19.90 6.83
CA GLU A 468 15.17 20.52 8.06
C GLU A 468 15.09 22.06 7.92
N GLU A 469 16.14 22.69 7.41
CA GLU A 469 16.17 24.14 7.17
C GLU A 469 15.07 24.60 6.19
N LEU A 470 14.83 23.82 5.13
CA LEU A 470 13.76 24.10 4.16
C LEU A 470 12.37 24.05 4.81
N LEU A 471 12.08 23.01 5.59
CA LEU A 471 10.78 22.86 6.27
C LEU A 471 10.56 23.92 7.34
N GLU A 472 11.60 24.25 8.11
CA GLU A 472 11.52 25.27 9.16
C GLU A 472 11.34 26.67 8.56
N ARG A 473 11.98 26.95 7.41
CA ARG A 473 11.75 28.17 6.65
C ARG A 473 10.31 28.26 6.14
N ASP A 474 9.79 27.20 5.52
CA ASP A 474 8.42 27.13 5.03
C ASP A 474 7.39 27.38 6.14
N ARG A 475 7.60 26.74 7.32
CA ARG A 475 6.76 26.95 8.51
C ARG A 475 6.78 28.41 8.97
N ARG A 476 7.98 29.00 9.09
CA ARG A 476 8.14 30.40 9.51
C ARG A 476 7.48 31.40 8.55
N CYS A 477 7.66 31.22 7.24
CA CYS A 477 7.02 32.06 6.24
C CYS A 477 5.49 31.99 6.36
N LYS A 478 4.93 30.80 6.58
CA LYS A 478 3.47 30.60 6.73
C LYS A 478 2.93 31.27 7.99
N GLU A 479 3.67 31.21 9.09
CA GLU A 479 3.29 31.88 10.35
C GLU A 479 3.37 33.41 10.26
N GLN A 480 4.35 33.95 9.53
CA GLN A 480 4.59 35.39 9.42
C GLN A 480 3.80 36.07 8.30
N GLY A 481 3.20 35.30 7.39
CA GLY A 481 2.50 35.82 6.21
C GLY A 481 3.42 36.58 5.24
N THR A 482 4.73 36.37 5.34
CA THR A 482 5.75 37.04 4.53
C THR A 482 6.28 36.08 3.47
N VAL A 483 6.16 36.48 2.20
CA VAL A 483 6.75 35.78 1.06
C VAL A 483 8.13 36.38 0.82
N ASP A 484 9.19 35.59 0.93
CA ASP A 484 10.52 36.00 0.49
C ASP A 484 10.70 35.74 -1.02
N ASP A 485 11.85 36.14 -1.59
CA ASP A 485 12.13 36.02 -3.03
C ASP A 485 12.06 34.57 -3.59
N THR A 486 12.01 33.54 -2.73
CA THR A 486 11.91 32.13 -3.16
C THR A 486 10.52 31.50 -3.00
N GLY A 487 9.58 32.22 -2.39
CA GLY A 487 8.19 31.74 -2.26
C GLY A 487 7.99 30.61 -1.24
N PHE A 488 6.72 30.20 -1.06
CA PHE A 488 6.36 29.02 -0.27
C PHE A 488 6.69 27.73 -1.01
N LEU A 489 6.97 26.64 -0.28
CA LEU A 489 7.06 25.33 -0.90
C LEU A 489 5.69 24.93 -1.46
N SER A 490 5.66 24.43 -2.69
CA SER A 490 4.48 23.75 -3.22
C SER A 490 4.14 22.52 -2.36
N GLN A 491 2.90 22.06 -2.41
CA GLN A 491 2.48 20.88 -1.66
C GLN A 491 3.32 19.64 -2.02
N ASN A 492 3.54 19.41 -3.33
CA ASN A 492 4.36 18.31 -3.84
C ASN A 492 5.81 18.42 -3.35
N HIS A 493 6.43 19.59 -3.51
CA HIS A 493 7.81 19.80 -3.07
C HIS A 493 7.94 19.60 -1.56
N ARG A 494 7.01 20.14 -0.76
CA ARG A 494 7.00 19.93 0.68
C ARG A 494 6.88 18.44 1.05
N ALA A 495 6.02 17.69 0.35
CA ALA A 495 5.87 16.25 0.57
C ALA A 495 7.17 15.49 0.25
N CYS A 496 7.84 15.82 -0.85
CA CYS A 496 9.16 15.26 -1.21
C CYS A 496 10.20 15.53 -0.12
N VAL A 497 10.27 16.76 0.39
CA VAL A 497 11.23 17.16 1.45
C VAL A 497 10.97 16.36 2.73
N ILE A 498 9.71 16.22 3.17
CA ILE A 498 9.36 15.42 4.36
C ILE A 498 9.76 13.95 4.17
N TYR A 499 9.40 13.35 3.03
CA TYR A 499 9.72 11.97 2.74
C TYR A 499 11.24 11.73 2.72
N ARG A 500 12.00 12.47 1.90
CA ARG A 500 13.44 12.25 1.74
C ARG A 500 14.24 12.54 3.01
N LYS A 501 13.79 13.51 3.82
CA LYS A 501 14.35 13.79 5.14
C LYS A 501 14.19 12.58 6.06
N SER A 502 12.99 12.01 6.10
CA SER A 502 12.72 10.80 6.89
C SER A 502 13.57 9.61 6.42
N GLN A 503 13.69 9.41 5.11
CA GLN A 503 14.54 8.36 4.54
C GLN A 503 16.01 8.50 4.96
N LYS A 504 16.58 9.72 4.91
CA LYS A 504 17.94 10.00 5.39
C LYS A 504 18.07 9.70 6.88
N ARG A 505 17.12 10.14 7.70
CA ARG A 505 17.13 9.88 9.16
C ARG A 505 17.09 8.39 9.48
N LEU A 506 16.21 7.63 8.82
CA LEU A 506 16.07 6.20 9.03
C LEU A 506 17.31 5.44 8.57
N VAL A 507 17.83 5.71 7.37
CA VAL A 507 19.07 5.09 6.88
C VAL A 507 20.24 5.41 7.81
N SER A 508 20.33 6.64 8.34
CA SER A 508 21.36 7.02 9.31
C SER A 508 21.29 6.19 10.57
N SER A 509 20.07 6.02 11.11
CA SER A 509 19.82 5.25 12.33
C SER A 509 20.16 3.76 12.15
N PHE A 510 19.69 3.15 11.05
CA PHE A 510 20.02 1.75 10.73
C PHE A 510 21.51 1.57 10.44
N LEU A 511 22.18 2.51 9.78
CA LEU A 511 23.61 2.45 9.55
C LEU A 511 24.39 2.48 10.88
N GLN A 512 23.94 3.26 11.85
CA GLN A 512 24.56 3.30 13.18
C GLN A 512 24.33 1.98 13.94
N GLU A 513 23.11 1.43 13.90
CA GLU A 513 22.81 0.10 14.47
C GLU A 513 23.65 -1.01 13.82
N ALA A 514 23.85 -0.98 12.50
CA ALA A 514 24.69 -1.95 11.79
C ALA A 514 26.16 -1.87 12.21
N LYS A 515 26.69 -0.66 12.42
CA LYS A 515 28.06 -0.46 12.92
C LYS A 515 28.24 -0.99 14.33
N LEU A 516 27.30 -0.71 15.23
CA LEU A 516 27.32 -1.22 16.60
C LEU A 516 27.19 -2.76 16.65
N ALA A 517 26.34 -3.33 15.80
CA ALA A 517 26.24 -4.78 15.67
C ALA A 517 27.56 -5.40 15.19
N LEU A 518 28.22 -4.78 14.20
CA LEU A 518 29.52 -5.24 13.69
C LEU A 518 30.60 -5.15 14.77
N GLU A 519 30.68 -4.03 15.50
CA GLU A 519 31.61 -3.85 16.62
C GLU A 519 31.39 -4.92 17.70
N ALA A 520 30.14 -5.19 18.08
CA ALA A 520 29.78 -6.21 19.06
C ALA A 520 30.03 -7.64 18.57
N CYS A 521 29.98 -7.88 17.25
CA CYS A 521 30.31 -9.17 16.65
C CYS A 521 31.82 -9.44 16.59
N LEU A 522 32.64 -8.39 16.49
CA LEU A 522 34.10 -8.49 16.43
C LEU A 522 34.78 -8.53 17.81
N ALA A 523 34.06 -8.08 18.86
CA ALA A 523 34.49 -8.15 20.26
C ALA A 523 34.31 -9.56 20.84
#